data_AF-A0A7V7WQ42-F1
#
_entry.id   AF-A0A7V7WQ42-F1
#
_cell.length_a   1.000
_cell.length_b   1.000
_cell.length_c   1.000
_cell.angle_alpha   90.00
_cell.angle_beta   90.00
_cell.angle_gamma   90.00
#
_symmetry.space_group_name_H-M   'P 1'
#
loop_
_entity.id
_entity.type
_entity.pdbx_description
1 polymer ?
#
loop_
_entity_poly.entity_id
_entity_poly.type
_entity_poly.pdbx_seq_one_letter_code
_entity_poly.pdbx_strand_id
1 'polypeptide(L)'
;MRRAALLLATLATLSACGGWDAYLREPNVYETLSPPYRISFATELDAQQGDFNALALAVEMWNDAHEGLLVIDRDPTANFLIYIGPYEDLLEDARGGSLRFPEGQICAIYIPSENATDFSLLAHEIGHCLGFDHTQNAGSIMYEEPGDASQISPDIVEVLAQLVENDVSE
;
A
#
# COMPACT_ATOMS: atom_id res chain seq x y z
N MET A 1 -41.79 -9.49 56.59
CA MET A 1 -41.45 -9.04 55.22
C MET A 1 -40.67 -7.73 55.31
N ARG A 2 -39.33 -7.82 55.27
CA ARG A 2 -38.41 -6.66 55.39
C ARG A 2 -37.78 -6.37 54.02
N ARG A 3 -37.67 -5.08 53.72
CA ARG A 3 -37.00 -4.46 52.58
C ARG A 3 -35.49 -4.75 52.57
N ALA A 4 -34.86 -4.74 51.40
CA ALA A 4 -33.71 -3.90 51.03
C ALA A 4 -32.85 -4.54 49.94
N ALA A 5 -32.45 -3.71 48.98
CA ALA A 5 -31.54 -3.98 47.87
C ALA A 5 -30.12 -4.29 48.34
N LEU A 6 -29.35 -5.02 47.51
CA LEU A 6 -27.92 -4.81 47.41
C LEU A 6 -27.43 -5.13 46.00
N LEU A 7 -26.92 -4.10 45.33
CA LEU A 7 -26.01 -4.21 44.19
C LEU A 7 -24.85 -5.14 44.56
N LEU A 8 -24.51 -6.07 43.67
CA LEU A 8 -23.17 -6.63 43.63
C LEU A 8 -22.58 -6.36 42.25
N ALA A 9 -21.53 -5.54 42.25
CA ALA A 9 -20.74 -5.18 41.09
C ALA A 9 -20.01 -6.41 40.53
N THR A 10 -20.20 -6.69 39.25
CA THR A 10 -19.31 -7.55 38.47
C THR A 10 -18.24 -6.67 37.82
N LEU A 11 -17.13 -6.44 38.52
CA LEU A 11 -15.85 -6.10 37.90
C LEU A 11 -14.99 -7.36 37.91
N ALA A 12 -15.06 -8.13 36.84
CA ALA A 12 -14.00 -9.05 36.48
C ALA A 12 -13.14 -8.31 35.44
N THR A 13 -12.00 -7.80 35.89
CA THR A 13 -10.93 -7.30 35.05
C THR A 13 -10.37 -8.49 34.24
N LEU A 14 -10.76 -8.60 32.98
CA LEU A 14 -10.01 -9.40 32.02
C LEU A 14 -8.73 -8.64 31.71
N SER A 15 -7.64 -9.18 32.27
CA SER A 15 -6.28 -8.76 32.03
C SER A 15 -5.98 -8.83 30.53
N ALA A 16 -5.65 -7.66 29.96
CA ALA A 16 -5.08 -7.53 28.64
C ALA A 16 -3.70 -8.18 28.61
N CYS A 17 -3.64 -9.40 28.10
CA CYS A 17 -2.49 -9.92 27.35
C CYS A 17 -3.08 -10.56 26.09
N GLY A 18 -3.74 -9.73 25.26
CA GLY A 18 -4.14 -10.10 23.91
C GLY A 18 -2.87 -10.27 23.09
N GLY A 19 -2.67 -11.48 22.58
CA GLY A 19 -1.53 -11.84 21.77
C GLY A 19 -1.42 -10.97 20.52
N TRP A 20 -0.18 -10.69 20.17
CA TRP A 20 0.25 -10.07 18.92
C TRP A 20 0.09 -11.02 17.70
N ASP A 21 -0.78 -12.02 17.80
CA ASP A 21 -0.87 -13.17 16.86
C ASP A 21 -2.13 -13.16 15.99
N ALA A 22 -2.89 -12.06 15.95
CA ALA A 22 -4.11 -12.01 15.13
C ALA A 22 -4.47 -10.60 14.66
N TYR A 23 -3.48 -9.79 14.28
CA TYR A 23 -3.75 -8.95 13.12
C TYR A 23 -3.89 -9.93 11.97
N LEU A 24 -5.13 -10.09 11.51
CA LEU A 24 -5.44 -10.71 10.24
C LEU A 24 -4.42 -10.15 9.25
N ARG A 25 -3.42 -10.95 8.86
CA ARG A 25 -2.64 -10.68 7.65
C ARG A 25 -3.71 -10.63 6.57
N GLU A 26 -4.12 -9.44 6.19
CA GLU A 26 -4.96 -9.30 5.01
C GLU A 26 -4.21 -10.03 3.89
N PRO A 27 -4.86 -10.95 3.16
CA PRO A 27 -4.20 -11.74 2.14
C PRO A 27 -3.43 -10.77 1.24
N ASN A 28 -2.11 -10.98 1.20
CA ASN A 28 -1.25 -10.10 0.45
C ASN A 28 -1.60 -10.29 -1.03
N VAL A 29 -1.67 -9.21 -1.80
CA VAL A 29 -1.99 -9.28 -3.24
C VAL A 29 -1.03 -10.25 -3.95
N TYR A 30 0.20 -10.38 -3.44
CA TYR A 30 1.22 -11.36 -3.83
C TYR A 30 0.83 -12.83 -3.74
N GLU A 31 -0.06 -13.20 -2.82
CA GLU A 31 -0.46 -14.61 -2.69
C GLU A 31 -1.34 -15.06 -3.86
N THR A 32 -1.76 -14.12 -4.71
CA THR A 32 -2.75 -14.39 -5.75
C THR A 32 -2.40 -13.81 -7.12
N LEU A 33 -1.38 -12.95 -7.22
CA LEU A 33 -0.91 -12.37 -8.46
C LEU A 33 0.60 -12.58 -8.62
N SER A 34 1.00 -12.95 -9.83
CA SER A 34 2.39 -13.03 -10.26
C SER A 34 2.79 -11.75 -11.01
N PRO A 35 4.02 -11.24 -10.85
CA PRO A 35 4.52 -10.17 -11.69
C PRO A 35 4.61 -10.59 -13.17
N PRO A 36 4.57 -9.64 -14.13
CA PRO A 36 4.49 -8.19 -13.91
C PRO A 36 3.12 -7.72 -13.43
N TYR A 37 3.08 -6.91 -12.38
CA TYR A 37 1.85 -6.22 -11.97
C TYR A 37 1.58 -5.06 -12.92
N ARG A 38 0.33 -4.96 -13.39
CA ARG A 38 -0.11 -3.88 -14.27
C ARG A 38 -0.53 -2.69 -13.42
N ILE A 39 -0.02 -1.50 -13.74
CA ILE A 39 -0.39 -0.25 -13.08
C ILE A 39 -0.93 0.76 -14.08
N SER A 40 -2.08 1.37 -13.78
CA SER A 40 -2.73 2.36 -14.64
C SER A 40 -3.36 3.47 -13.81
N PHE A 41 -3.61 4.62 -14.43
CA PHE A 41 -4.62 5.54 -13.92
C PHE A 41 -6.02 4.90 -14.03
N ALA A 42 -6.86 5.12 -13.03
CA ALA A 42 -8.16 4.47 -12.90
C ALA A 42 -9.16 4.95 -13.96
N THR A 43 -9.10 6.22 -14.34
CA THR A 43 -9.95 6.82 -15.37
C THR A 43 -9.16 7.70 -16.34
N GLU A 44 -9.79 8.06 -17.48
CA GLU A 44 -9.21 9.06 -18.40
C GLU A 44 -9.01 10.42 -17.73
N LEU A 45 -9.87 10.79 -16.78
CA LEU A 45 -9.75 12.03 -16.03
C LEU A 45 -8.53 12.00 -15.11
N ASP A 46 -8.31 10.87 -14.41
CA ASP A 46 -7.11 10.65 -13.60
C ASP A 46 -5.85 10.71 -14.46
N ALA A 47 -5.88 10.11 -15.66
CA ALA A 47 -4.76 10.13 -16.59
C ALA A 47 -4.45 11.54 -17.16
N GLN A 48 -5.44 12.44 -17.22
CA GLN A 48 -5.25 13.83 -17.62
C GLN A 48 -4.68 14.70 -16.49
N GLN A 49 -5.00 14.37 -15.25
CA GLN A 49 -4.51 15.09 -14.06
C GLN A 49 -3.17 14.55 -13.56
N GLY A 50 -2.93 13.26 -13.76
CA GLY A 50 -1.70 12.57 -13.37
C GLY A 50 -0.52 12.93 -14.27
N ASP A 51 0.68 12.72 -13.74
CA ASP A 51 1.92 12.85 -14.50
C ASP A 51 2.47 11.46 -14.87
N PHE A 52 2.36 11.09 -16.13
CA PHE A 52 2.93 9.83 -16.64
C PHE A 52 4.45 9.76 -16.49
N ASN A 53 5.18 10.88 -16.44
CA ASN A 53 6.61 10.86 -16.20
C ASN A 53 6.90 10.51 -14.73
N ALA A 54 6.14 11.08 -13.79
CA ALA A 54 6.28 10.73 -12.38
C ALA A 54 5.95 9.25 -12.14
N LEU A 55 4.88 8.75 -12.77
CA LEU A 55 4.55 7.33 -12.73
C LEU A 55 5.67 6.45 -13.35
N ALA A 56 6.24 6.87 -14.48
CA ALA A 56 7.34 6.14 -15.12
C ALA A 56 8.57 6.05 -14.21
N LEU A 57 8.96 7.15 -13.56
CA LEU A 57 10.08 7.17 -12.61
C LEU A 57 9.82 6.28 -11.38
N ALA A 58 8.59 6.30 -10.86
CA ALA A 58 8.20 5.43 -9.74
C ALA A 58 8.26 3.95 -10.11
N VAL A 59 7.76 3.58 -11.30
CA VAL A 59 7.82 2.21 -11.83
C VAL A 59 9.26 1.78 -12.12
N GLU A 60 10.08 2.66 -12.69
CA GLU A 60 11.51 2.42 -12.93
C GLU A 60 12.25 2.11 -11.64
N MET A 61 12.01 2.89 -10.57
CA MET A 61 12.64 2.65 -9.25
C MET A 61 12.38 1.23 -8.71
N TRP A 62 11.16 0.73 -8.83
CA TRP A 62 10.79 -0.63 -8.41
C TRP A 62 11.34 -1.71 -9.36
N ASN A 63 11.36 -1.43 -10.66
CA ASN A 63 11.92 -2.34 -11.65
C ASN A 63 13.46 -2.44 -11.57
N ASP A 64 14.14 -1.39 -11.11
CA ASP A 64 15.58 -1.43 -10.82
C ASP A 64 15.89 -2.36 -9.63
N ALA A 65 14.97 -2.46 -8.67
CA ALA A 65 15.07 -3.39 -7.54
C ALA A 65 14.75 -4.84 -7.95
N HIS A 66 13.81 -5.03 -8.87
CA HIS A 66 13.52 -6.32 -9.47
C HIS A 66 13.02 -6.16 -10.92
N GLU A 67 13.78 -6.64 -11.89
CA GLU A 67 13.45 -6.47 -13.30
C GLU A 67 12.06 -7.05 -13.62
N GLY A 68 11.25 -6.27 -14.34
CA GLY A 68 9.93 -6.69 -14.81
C GLY A 68 8.86 -6.82 -13.72
N LEU A 69 9.05 -6.24 -12.54
CA LEU A 69 8.06 -6.28 -11.46
C LEU A 69 6.76 -5.56 -11.82
N LEU A 70 6.86 -4.39 -12.47
CA LEU A 70 5.75 -3.51 -12.81
C LEU A 70 5.74 -3.13 -14.28
N VAL A 71 4.55 -3.05 -14.87
CA VAL A 71 4.34 -2.54 -16.22
C VAL A 71 3.24 -1.49 -16.21
N ILE A 72 3.53 -0.32 -16.78
CA ILE A 72 2.51 0.71 -17.00
C ILE A 72 1.57 0.23 -18.08
N ASP A 73 0.31 0.10 -17.71
CA ASP A 73 -0.79 -0.18 -18.61
C ASP A 73 -1.72 1.02 -18.71
N ARG A 74 -2.42 1.17 -19.83
CA ARG A 74 -3.48 2.17 -20.00
C ARG A 74 -4.87 1.55 -19.92
N ASP A 75 -4.93 0.27 -19.57
CA ASP A 75 -6.13 -0.51 -19.39
C ASP A 75 -6.66 -0.35 -17.94
N PRO A 76 -7.94 0.03 -17.76
CA PRO A 76 -8.55 0.15 -16.44
C PRO A 76 -8.75 -1.20 -15.71
N THR A 77 -8.35 -2.32 -16.33
CA THR A 77 -8.29 -3.66 -15.69
C THR A 77 -6.93 -3.97 -15.06
N ALA A 78 -6.07 -2.96 -14.91
CA ALA A 78 -4.80 -3.07 -14.20
C ALA A 78 -4.99 -3.52 -12.74
N ASN A 79 -3.97 -4.18 -12.18
CA ASN A 79 -3.98 -4.61 -10.79
C ASN A 79 -3.89 -3.39 -9.87
N PHE A 80 -3.07 -2.41 -10.23
CA PHE A 80 -2.84 -1.22 -9.44
C PHE A 80 -3.49 -0.02 -10.16
N LEU A 81 -4.44 0.63 -9.49
CA LEU A 81 -5.25 1.70 -10.07
C LEU A 81 -5.00 3.01 -9.33
N ILE A 82 -4.51 4.02 -10.04
CA ILE A 82 -4.19 5.33 -9.50
C ILE A 82 -5.38 6.28 -9.71
N TYR A 83 -5.89 6.82 -8.62
CA TYR A 83 -6.92 7.85 -8.57
C TYR A 83 -6.28 9.20 -8.24
N ILE A 84 -6.58 10.22 -9.04
CA ILE A 84 -6.12 11.59 -8.83
C ILE A 84 -7.33 12.46 -8.53
N GLY A 85 -7.37 13.09 -7.36
CA GLY A 85 -8.54 13.87 -6.97
C GLY A 85 -8.28 14.87 -5.86
N PRO A 86 -9.29 15.70 -5.55
CA PRO A 86 -9.23 16.62 -4.42
C PRO A 86 -9.24 15.85 -3.10
N TYR A 87 -8.44 16.35 -2.16
CA TYR A 87 -8.17 15.81 -0.82
C TYR A 87 -9.41 15.61 0.06
N GLU A 88 -10.52 16.26 -0.26
CA GLU A 88 -11.72 16.35 0.58
C GLU A 88 -12.50 15.03 0.73
N ASP A 89 -12.19 14.01 -0.08
CA ASP A 89 -13.07 12.85 -0.25
C ASP A 89 -12.66 11.57 0.51
N LEU A 90 -11.43 11.42 1.04
CA LEU A 90 -10.98 10.07 1.45
C LEU A 90 -10.31 9.93 2.82
N LEU A 91 -9.34 10.76 3.24
CA LEU A 91 -8.63 10.58 4.52
C LEU A 91 -8.06 11.92 5.04
N GLU A 92 -8.44 12.36 6.25
CA GLU A 92 -7.84 13.54 6.88
C GLU A 92 -6.32 13.33 7.07
N ASP A 93 -5.50 14.27 6.58
CA ASP A 93 -4.04 14.41 6.79
C ASP A 93 -3.09 13.51 5.99
N ALA A 94 -3.57 12.81 4.96
CA ALA A 94 -2.75 11.91 4.14
C ALA A 94 -2.19 12.58 2.87
N ARG A 95 -0.86 12.59 2.68
CA ARG A 95 -0.20 13.08 1.44
C ARG A 95 -0.54 12.22 0.21
N GLY A 96 -0.90 10.97 0.44
CA GLY A 96 -1.30 9.93 -0.50
C GLY A 96 -1.82 8.74 0.32
N GLY A 97 -2.30 7.70 -0.35
CA GLY A 97 -2.66 6.48 0.35
C GLY A 97 -2.94 5.33 -0.60
N SER A 98 -3.02 4.13 -0.06
CA SER A 98 -3.31 2.93 -0.82
C SER A 98 -4.26 2.01 -0.07
N LEU A 99 -5.16 1.38 -0.82
CA LEU A 99 -6.14 0.44 -0.31
C LEU A 99 -6.10 -0.84 -1.15
N ARG A 100 -5.90 -1.97 -0.47
CA ARG A 100 -5.88 -3.29 -1.12
C ARG A 100 -7.28 -3.90 -1.06
N PHE A 101 -7.70 -4.50 -2.16
CA PHE A 101 -8.95 -5.25 -2.30
C PHE A 101 -8.62 -6.70 -2.68
N PRO A 102 -8.33 -7.58 -1.70
CA PRO A 102 -7.83 -8.93 -1.97
C PRO A 102 -8.76 -9.77 -2.84
N GLU A 103 -10.08 -9.61 -2.67
CA GLU A 103 -11.10 -10.33 -3.46
C GLU A 103 -11.11 -9.92 -4.93
N GLY A 104 -10.72 -8.68 -5.23
CA GLY A 104 -10.64 -8.14 -6.58
C GLY A 104 -9.24 -8.24 -7.18
N GLN A 105 -8.23 -8.65 -6.38
CA GLN A 105 -6.81 -8.58 -6.75
C GLN A 105 -6.40 -7.19 -7.25
N ILE A 106 -7.01 -6.16 -6.66
CA ILE A 106 -6.79 -4.76 -7.03
C ILE A 106 -6.18 -4.04 -5.84
N CYS A 107 -5.23 -3.16 -6.12
CA CYS A 107 -4.80 -2.12 -5.19
C CYS A 107 -5.16 -0.75 -5.76
N ALA A 108 -5.93 0.04 -5.02
CA ALA A 108 -6.16 1.43 -5.35
C ALA A 108 -5.08 2.30 -4.70
N ILE A 109 -4.50 3.20 -5.47
CA ILE A 109 -3.58 4.24 -5.02
C ILE A 109 -4.30 5.56 -5.19
N TYR A 110 -4.30 6.38 -4.16
CA TYR A 110 -4.86 7.72 -4.18
C TYR A 110 -3.74 8.75 -4.02
N ILE A 111 -3.69 9.71 -4.95
CA ILE A 111 -2.75 10.82 -4.91
C ILE A 111 -3.54 12.13 -5.07
N PRO A 112 -3.43 13.07 -4.11
CA PRO A 112 -3.97 14.41 -4.27
C PRO A 112 -3.43 15.09 -5.53
N SER A 113 -4.27 15.83 -6.23
CA SER A 113 -3.91 16.47 -7.51
C SER A 113 -2.65 17.36 -7.43
N GLU A 114 -2.43 18.03 -6.31
CA GLU A 114 -1.26 18.87 -6.02
C GLU A 114 0.04 18.07 -5.89
N ASN A 115 -0.05 16.76 -5.63
CA ASN A 115 1.06 15.84 -5.49
C ASN A 115 1.20 14.92 -6.72
N ALA A 116 0.42 15.11 -7.78
CA ALA A 116 0.41 14.23 -8.95
C ALA A 116 1.75 14.13 -9.70
N THR A 117 2.68 15.06 -9.46
CA THR A 117 4.05 15.07 -10.01
C THR A 117 5.10 14.51 -9.05
N ASP A 118 4.72 14.15 -7.81
CA ASP A 118 5.62 13.61 -6.80
C ASP A 118 5.83 12.11 -7.04
N PHE A 119 6.89 11.77 -7.78
CA PHE A 119 7.20 10.38 -8.07
C PHE A 119 7.61 9.59 -6.80
N SER A 120 8.16 10.26 -5.78
CA SER A 120 8.62 9.59 -4.56
C SER A 120 7.43 9.12 -3.74
N LEU A 121 6.38 9.94 -3.64
CA LEU A 121 5.11 9.56 -3.05
C LEU A 121 4.43 8.44 -3.86
N LEU A 122 4.39 8.55 -5.19
CA LEU A 122 3.86 7.48 -6.04
C LEU A 122 4.59 6.15 -5.81
N ALA A 123 5.91 6.16 -5.77
CA ALA A 123 6.72 4.96 -5.51
C ALA A 123 6.44 4.38 -4.12
N HIS A 124 6.27 5.23 -3.11
CA HIS A 124 5.90 4.81 -1.76
C HIS A 124 4.55 4.10 -1.72
N GLU A 125 3.51 4.68 -2.32
CA GLU A 125 2.17 4.05 -2.35
C GLU A 125 2.14 2.76 -3.17
N ILE A 126 2.94 2.68 -4.25
CA ILE A 126 3.17 1.42 -4.96
C ILE A 126 3.75 0.37 -4.02
N GLY A 127 4.68 0.75 -3.14
CA GLY A 127 5.27 -0.13 -2.13
C GLY A 127 4.24 -0.75 -1.17
N HIS A 128 3.24 0.02 -0.78
CA HIS A 128 2.12 -0.50 0.01
C HIS A 128 1.23 -1.47 -0.77
N CYS A 129 0.98 -1.21 -2.05
CA CYS A 129 0.31 -2.17 -2.93
C CYS A 129 1.12 -3.45 -3.13
N LEU A 130 2.45 -3.30 -3.15
CA LEU A 130 3.47 -4.33 -3.04
C LEU A 130 3.61 -4.85 -1.59
N GLY A 131 2.61 -4.73 -0.72
CA GLY A 131 2.62 -5.42 0.56
C GLY A 131 3.65 -4.95 1.59
N PHE A 132 4.41 -3.88 1.34
CA PHE A 132 5.37 -3.34 2.29
C PHE A 132 4.69 -2.36 3.24
N ASP A 133 5.00 -2.46 4.54
CA ASP A 133 4.58 -1.48 5.53
C ASP A 133 5.63 -0.38 5.68
N HIS A 134 5.28 0.69 6.40
CA HIS A 134 6.24 1.73 6.74
C HIS A 134 7.47 1.17 7.47
N THR A 135 8.63 1.76 7.19
CA THR A 135 9.88 1.51 7.92
C THR A 135 10.31 2.74 8.72
N GLN A 136 11.15 2.52 9.73
CA GLN A 136 11.79 3.58 10.52
C GLN A 136 13.09 4.11 9.87
N ASN A 137 13.52 3.51 8.75
CA ASN A 137 14.70 3.96 8.02
C ASN A 137 14.36 5.15 7.11
N ALA A 138 14.74 6.36 7.52
CA ALA A 138 14.50 7.60 6.79
C ALA A 138 15.12 7.66 5.37
N GLY A 139 16.05 6.76 5.02
CA GLY A 139 16.58 6.65 3.65
C GLY A 139 15.79 5.73 2.73
N SER A 140 14.81 4.99 3.25
CA SER A 140 14.00 4.06 2.46
C SER A 140 12.83 4.78 1.81
N ILE A 141 12.39 4.28 0.64
CA ILE A 141 11.14 4.72 0.02
C ILE A 141 9.93 4.43 0.90
N MET A 142 10.00 3.41 1.75
CA MET A 142 8.92 3.04 2.67
C MET A 142 8.96 3.81 3.99
N TYR A 143 9.79 4.84 4.13
CA TYR A 143 9.69 5.74 5.29
C TYR A 143 8.37 6.52 5.24
N GLU A 144 7.76 6.80 6.39
CA GLU A 144 6.44 7.47 6.50
C GLU A 144 6.35 8.80 5.75
N GLU A 145 7.47 9.52 5.63
CA GLU A 145 7.57 10.74 4.84
C GLU A 145 8.70 10.60 3.80
N PRO A 146 8.47 9.92 2.67
CA PRO A 146 9.51 9.75 1.66
C PRO A 146 9.89 11.11 1.06
N GLY A 147 11.17 11.25 0.74
CA GLY A 147 11.68 12.41 0.01
C GLY A 147 12.35 11.99 -1.29
N ASP A 148 12.73 12.97 -2.11
CA ASP A 148 13.34 12.74 -3.43
C ASP A 148 14.64 11.89 -3.40
N ALA A 149 15.31 11.81 -2.25
CA ALA A 149 16.53 11.03 -2.06
C ALA A 149 16.27 9.60 -1.54
N SER A 150 15.01 9.25 -1.25
CA SER A 150 14.64 7.91 -0.78
C SER A 150 14.87 6.86 -1.86
N GLN A 151 15.22 5.64 -1.46
CA GLN A 151 15.55 4.53 -2.35
C GLN A 151 14.87 3.24 -1.90
N ILE A 152 14.75 2.27 -2.80
CA ILE A 152 14.42 0.90 -2.39
C ILE A 152 15.55 0.38 -1.50
N SER A 153 15.25 0.09 -0.24
CA SER A 153 16.27 -0.35 0.70
C SER A 153 16.67 -1.82 0.44
N PRO A 154 17.92 -2.23 0.75
CA PRO A 154 18.41 -3.57 0.42
C PRO A 154 17.58 -4.73 0.99
N ASP A 155 16.94 -4.52 2.14
CA ASP A 155 16.02 -5.47 2.77
C ASP A 155 14.74 -5.69 1.93
N ILE A 156 14.24 -4.64 1.29
CA ILE A 156 13.10 -4.74 0.37
C ILE A 156 13.50 -5.54 -0.88
N VAL A 157 14.70 -5.30 -1.43
CA VAL A 157 15.23 -6.03 -2.59
C VAL A 157 15.31 -7.53 -2.30
N GLU A 158 15.81 -7.90 -1.11
CA GLU A 158 15.91 -9.31 -0.70
C GLU A 158 14.54 -9.98 -0.58
N VAL A 159 13.55 -9.28 -0.02
CA VAL A 159 12.17 -9.78 0.08
C VAL A 159 11.55 -9.96 -1.32
N LEU A 160 11.73 -8.99 -2.22
CA LEU A 160 11.22 -9.10 -3.60
C LEU A 160 11.79 -10.32 -4.33
N ALA A 161 13.09 -10.57 -4.23
CA ALA A 161 13.72 -11.73 -4.85
C ALA A 161 13.10 -13.06 -4.35
N GLN A 162 12.86 -13.17 -3.04
CA GLN A 162 12.23 -14.36 -2.46
C GLN A 162 10.77 -14.54 -2.90
N LEU A 163 10.01 -13.44 -3.02
CA LEU A 163 8.62 -13.50 -3.45
C LEU A 163 8.48 -14.01 -4.89
N VAL A 164 9.35 -13.55 -5.80
CA VAL A 164 9.29 -13.96 -7.20
C VAL A 164 9.84 -15.37 -7.44
N GLU A 165 10.90 -15.78 -6.72
CA GLU A 165 11.48 -17.13 -6.89
C GLU A 165 10.55 -18.25 -6.43
N ASN A 166 9.75 -18.03 -5.38
CA ASN A 166 8.83 -19.04 -4.87
C ASN A 166 7.66 -19.33 -5.83
N ASP A 167 7.26 -18.36 -6.65
CA ASP A 167 6.16 -18.47 -7.63
C ASP A 167 6.54 -19.34 -8.86
N VAL A 168 7.84 -19.51 -9.13
CA VAL A 168 8.33 -20.35 -10.25
C VAL A 168 8.37 -21.85 -9.88
N SER A 169 8.16 -22.19 -8.60
CA SER A 169 8.41 -23.53 -8.06
C SER A 169 7.17 -24.39 -7.80
N GLU A 170 5.96 -23.88 -8.06
CA GLU A 170 4.68 -24.62 -7.99
C GLU A 170 4.14 -25.04 -9.38
#